data_AF-I4EAR1-F1
#
_entry.id   AF-I4EAR1-F1
#
_cell.length_a   1.000
_cell.length_b   1.000
_cell.length_c   1.000
_cell.angle_alpha   90.00
_cell.angle_beta   90.00
_cell.angle_gamma   90.00
#
_symmetry.space_group_name_H-M   'P 1'
#
loop_
_entity.id
_entity.type
_entity.pdbx_description
1 polymer ?
#
loop_
_entity_poly.entity_id
_entity_poly.type
_entity_poly.pdbx_seq_one_letter_code
_entity_poly.pdbx_strand_id
1 'polypeptide(L)'
;MDRLAQALARIAASRHLAPVTVRMSDFKTNEYANLIGGTEFEPKEENPMLGFRGAARYYSPRYREGFALECRAIRRVRERMGFKNVVVMIPFCRSTKEADRVLEAMAANGLKRSDDADAALLVIHDDHFHETAPVEAA
;
A
#
# COMPACT_ATOMS: atom_id res chain seq x y z
N MET A 1 -10.64 1.89 9.86
CA MET A 1 -9.71 2.94 9.42
C MET A 1 -8.94 3.55 10.59
N ASP A 2 -9.59 4.05 11.64
CA ASP A 2 -8.89 4.74 12.76
C ASP A 2 -7.84 3.88 13.48
N ARG A 3 -8.13 2.59 13.69
CA ARG A 3 -7.19 1.66 14.32
C ARG A 3 -5.88 1.54 13.54
N LEU A 4 -5.96 1.48 12.20
CA LEU A 4 -4.79 1.40 11.33
C LEU A 4 -3.96 2.70 11.42
N ALA A 5 -4.62 3.85 11.30
CA ALA A 5 -3.93 5.14 11.39
C ALA A 5 -3.23 5.32 12.74
N GLN A 6 -3.88 4.96 13.85
CA GLN A 6 -3.27 5.03 15.19
C GLN A 6 -2.07 4.08 15.33
N ALA A 7 -2.16 2.86 14.83
CA ALA A 7 -1.05 1.90 14.89
C ALA A 7 0.16 2.40 14.09
N LEU A 8 -0.07 2.88 12.85
CA LEU A 8 0.98 3.44 12.01
C LEU A 8 1.62 4.69 12.64
N ALA A 9 0.82 5.59 13.22
CA ALA A 9 1.31 6.77 13.91
C ALA A 9 2.23 6.43 15.09
N ARG A 10 1.90 5.40 15.87
CA ARG A 10 2.76 4.93 16.99
C ARG A 10 4.12 4.46 16.49
N ILE A 11 4.17 3.74 15.37
CA ILE A 11 5.42 3.28 14.75
C ILE A 11 6.18 4.47 14.16
N ALA A 12 5.50 5.38 13.46
CA ALA A 12 6.12 6.57 12.88
C ALA A 12 6.73 7.50 13.96
N ALA A 13 6.05 7.61 15.11
CA ALA A 13 6.52 8.40 16.25
C ALA A 13 7.79 7.82 16.90
N SER A 14 7.94 6.49 16.97
CA SER A 14 9.13 5.87 17.56
C SER A 14 10.40 6.12 16.75
N ARG A 15 10.25 6.49 15.48
CA ARG A 15 11.34 6.83 14.54
C ARG A 15 11.19 8.25 13.99
N HIS A 16 10.87 9.20 14.87
CA HIS A 16 10.72 10.60 14.48
C HIS A 16 11.94 11.09 13.67
N LEU A 17 11.69 11.82 12.57
CA LEU A 17 12.66 12.28 11.55
C LEU A 17 13.25 11.21 10.63
N ALA A 18 13.31 9.94 11.02
CA ALA A 18 13.76 8.87 10.14
C ALA A 18 12.62 8.35 9.26
N PRO A 19 12.85 8.01 7.98
CA PRO A 19 11.84 7.40 7.12
C PRO A 19 11.31 6.08 7.72
N VAL A 20 9.99 5.91 7.67
CA VAL A 20 9.29 4.69 8.07
C VAL A 20 8.52 4.15 6.88
N THR A 21 9.06 3.10 6.26
CA THR A 21 8.42 2.44 5.12
C THR A 21 7.30 1.53 5.61
N VAL A 22 6.07 1.87 5.23
CA VAL A 22 4.86 1.09 5.46
C VAL A 22 4.55 0.29 4.21
N ARG A 23 4.65 -1.02 4.32
CA ARG A 23 4.18 -1.94 3.30
C ARG A 23 2.66 -2.06 3.37
N MET A 24 1.98 -1.82 2.24
CA MET A 24 0.53 -1.99 2.13
C MET A 24 0.13 -3.46 2.29
N SER A 25 -1.16 -3.74 2.50
CA SER A 25 -1.61 -5.10 2.79
C SER A 25 -1.24 -6.11 1.69
N ASP A 26 -0.45 -7.12 2.04
CA ASP A 26 -0.01 -8.19 1.11
C ASP A 26 -0.57 -9.56 1.53
N PHE A 27 -1.75 -9.56 2.12
CA PHE A 27 -2.41 -10.79 2.52
C PHE A 27 -2.83 -11.58 1.27
N LYS A 28 -2.58 -12.88 1.32
CA LYS A 28 -3.03 -13.87 0.36
C LYS A 28 -4.52 -14.12 0.54
N THR A 29 -5.14 -14.74 -0.45
CA THR A 29 -6.55 -15.14 -0.41
C THR A 29 -6.89 -16.01 0.80
N ASN A 30 -6.04 -16.98 1.16
CA ASN A 30 -6.24 -17.82 2.34
C ASN A 30 -6.11 -17.05 3.67
N GLU A 31 -5.24 -16.04 3.76
CA GLU A 31 -5.09 -15.19 4.95
C GLU A 31 -6.32 -14.27 5.12
N TYR A 32 -6.81 -13.67 4.03
CA TYR A 32 -8.07 -12.91 4.06
C TYR A 32 -9.28 -13.80 4.37
N ALA A 33 -9.34 -15.03 3.84
CA ALA A 33 -10.44 -15.95 4.07
C ALA A 33 -10.60 -16.35 5.55
N ASN A 34 -9.50 -16.32 6.30
CA ASN A 34 -9.45 -16.61 7.73
C ASN A 34 -9.88 -15.43 8.62
N LEU A 35 -10.09 -14.23 8.05
CA LEU A 35 -10.70 -13.12 8.79
C LEU A 35 -12.18 -13.39 9.01
N ILE A 36 -12.76 -12.74 10.03
CA ILE A 36 -14.19 -12.82 10.31
C ILE A 36 -14.97 -12.36 9.08
N GLY A 37 -15.78 -13.26 8.51
CA GLY A 37 -16.55 -13.03 7.30
C GLY A 37 -15.76 -13.11 5.98
N GLY A 38 -14.45 -13.41 6.01
CA GLY A 38 -13.60 -13.40 4.83
C GLY A 38 -13.85 -14.53 3.84
N THR A 39 -14.29 -15.69 4.31
CA THR A 39 -14.45 -16.91 3.49
C THR A 39 -15.41 -16.72 2.31
N GLU A 40 -16.43 -15.89 2.44
CA GLU A 40 -17.42 -15.64 1.36
C GLU A 40 -16.91 -14.68 0.28
N PHE A 41 -15.91 -13.84 0.61
CA PHE A 41 -15.37 -12.83 -0.31
C PHE A 41 -14.14 -13.32 -1.08
N GLU A 42 -13.41 -14.30 -0.53
CA GLU A 42 -12.14 -14.78 -1.07
C GLU A 42 -12.31 -16.05 -1.93
N PRO A 43 -11.77 -16.06 -3.17
CA PRO A 43 -11.81 -17.24 -4.00
C PRO A 43 -10.87 -18.31 -3.44
N LYS A 44 -11.21 -19.59 -3.63
CA LYS A 44 -10.27 -20.69 -3.40
C LYS A 44 -9.25 -20.72 -4.53
N GLU A 45 -7.98 -20.67 -4.17
CA GLU A 45 -6.85 -20.77 -5.10
C GLU A 45 -5.99 -21.98 -4.74
N GLU A 46 -5.57 -22.75 -5.75
CA GLU A 46 -4.63 -23.87 -5.55
C GLU A 46 -3.27 -23.37 -5.02
N ASN A 47 -2.81 -22.21 -5.49
CA ASN A 47 -1.57 -21.59 -5.03
C ASN A 47 -1.73 -20.10 -4.66
N PRO A 48 -2.08 -19.79 -3.39
CA PRO A 48 -2.26 -18.42 -2.91
C PRO A 48 -0.99 -17.55 -2.97
N MET A 49 0.21 -18.15 -3.05
CA MET A 49 1.46 -17.37 -3.15
C MET A 49 1.56 -16.61 -4.47
N LEU A 50 1.05 -17.20 -5.54
CA LEU A 50 1.07 -16.65 -6.90
C LEU A 50 -0.28 -16.03 -7.31
N GLY A 51 -1.28 -16.10 -6.43
CA GLY A 51 -2.66 -15.75 -6.72
C GLY A 51 -3.00 -14.28 -6.52
N PHE A 52 -4.22 -14.02 -6.05
CA PHE A 52 -4.81 -12.69 -5.93
C PHE A 52 -4.30 -11.92 -4.70
N ARG A 53 -3.14 -11.25 -4.82
CA ARG A 53 -2.49 -10.47 -3.76
C ARG A 53 -1.74 -9.23 -4.27
N GLY A 54 -1.28 -8.38 -3.36
CA GLY A 54 -0.49 -7.18 -3.62
C GLY A 54 -1.11 -6.23 -4.66
N ALA A 55 -0.27 -5.69 -5.56
CA ALA A 55 -0.68 -4.70 -6.57
C ALA A 55 -1.95 -5.09 -7.33
N ALA A 56 -2.04 -6.36 -7.77
CA ALA A 56 -3.18 -6.88 -8.53
C ALA A 56 -4.52 -6.77 -7.79
N ARG A 57 -4.48 -6.79 -6.46
CA ARG A 57 -5.65 -6.68 -5.60
C ARG A 57 -6.12 -5.23 -5.44
N TYR A 58 -5.20 -4.26 -5.41
CA TYR A 58 -5.51 -2.86 -5.07
C TYR A 58 -6.38 -2.14 -6.09
N TYR A 59 -6.18 -2.38 -7.38
CA TYR A 59 -6.98 -1.78 -8.45
C TYR A 59 -8.19 -2.65 -8.85
N SER A 60 -8.31 -3.86 -8.31
CA SER A 60 -9.38 -4.79 -8.68
C SER A 60 -10.74 -4.32 -8.16
N PRO A 61 -11.83 -4.42 -8.95
CA PRO A 61 -13.18 -4.11 -8.47
C PRO A 61 -13.59 -4.86 -7.20
N ARG A 62 -13.00 -6.05 -6.95
CA ARG A 62 -13.28 -6.87 -5.76
C ARG A 62 -12.72 -6.31 -4.46
N TYR A 63 -11.70 -5.44 -4.51
CA TYR A 63 -11.00 -4.99 -3.31
C TYR A 63 -10.64 -3.49 -3.30
N ARG A 64 -10.86 -2.75 -4.39
CA ARG A 64 -10.53 -1.31 -4.48
C ARG A 64 -11.06 -0.46 -3.33
N GLU A 65 -12.21 -0.82 -2.76
CA GLU A 65 -12.79 -0.13 -1.59
C GLU A 65 -12.03 -0.42 -0.29
N GLY A 66 -11.52 -1.64 -0.12
CA GLY A 66 -10.60 -2.01 0.95
C GLY A 66 -9.29 -1.23 0.85
N PHE A 67 -8.71 -1.17 -0.36
CA PHE A 67 -7.50 -0.37 -0.60
C PHE A 67 -7.72 1.13 -0.36
N ALA A 68 -8.89 1.66 -0.70
CA ALA A 68 -9.28 3.03 -0.39
C ALA A 68 -9.26 3.33 1.12
N LEU A 69 -9.65 2.37 1.96
CA LEU A 69 -9.57 2.52 3.43
C LEU A 69 -8.12 2.63 3.92
N GLU A 70 -7.21 1.83 3.37
CA GLU A 70 -5.78 1.92 3.68
C GLU A 70 -5.20 3.27 3.23
N CYS A 71 -5.54 3.71 2.01
CA CYS A 71 -5.11 5.00 1.49
C CYS A 71 -5.55 6.16 2.41
N ARG A 72 -6.81 6.15 2.85
CA ARG A 72 -7.32 7.14 3.81
C ARG A 72 -6.58 7.08 5.15
N ALA A 73 -6.20 5.89 5.62
CA ALA A 73 -5.42 5.75 6.86
C ALA A 73 -4.04 6.42 6.74
N ILE A 74 -3.32 6.19 5.65
CA ILE A 74 -2.02 6.83 5.38
C ILE A 74 -2.18 8.35 5.31
N ARG A 75 -3.18 8.85 4.57
CA ARG A 75 -3.44 10.30 4.48
C ARG A 75 -3.69 10.92 5.86
N ARG A 76 -4.49 10.28 6.70
CA ARG A 76 -4.73 10.75 8.07
C ARG A 76 -3.42 10.83 8.86
N VAL A 77 -2.56 9.83 8.76
CA VAL A 77 -1.26 9.80 9.44
C VAL A 77 -0.36 10.94 8.98
N ARG A 78 -0.26 11.18 7.67
CA ARG A 78 0.57 12.26 7.09
C ARG A 78 -0.03 13.65 7.30
N GLU A 79 -1.27 13.87 6.88
CA GLU A 79 -1.90 15.19 6.77
C GLU A 79 -2.51 15.68 8.10
N ARG A 80 -3.02 14.78 8.94
CA ARG A 80 -3.73 15.15 10.18
C ARG A 80 -2.90 14.91 11.43
N MET A 81 -2.11 13.84 11.46
CA MET A 81 -1.24 13.52 12.60
C MET A 81 0.18 14.06 12.45
N GLY A 82 0.57 14.55 11.27
CA GLY A 82 1.85 15.22 11.03
C GLY A 82 3.04 14.30 10.78
N PHE A 83 2.83 12.98 10.64
CA PHE A 83 3.90 12.02 10.39
C PHE A 83 4.24 11.94 8.90
N LYS A 84 4.92 12.98 8.41
CA LYS A 84 5.41 13.08 7.02
C LYS A 84 6.47 12.03 6.67
N ASN A 85 7.19 11.53 7.69
CA ASN A 85 8.21 10.48 7.54
C ASN A 85 7.66 9.10 7.18
N VAL A 86 6.33 8.92 7.05
CA VAL A 86 5.74 7.67 6.59
C VAL A 86 5.86 7.57 5.07
N VAL A 87 6.53 6.53 4.59
CA VAL A 87 6.73 6.19 3.18
C VAL A 87 5.87 4.97 2.82
N VAL A 88 5.32 4.87 1.61
CA VAL A 88 4.43 3.74 1.22
C VAL A 88 5.14 2.83 0.23
N MET A 89 5.11 1.53 0.52
CA MET A 89 5.62 0.49 -0.36
C MET A 89 4.47 -0.37 -0.88
N ILE A 90 4.45 -0.58 -2.20
CA ILE A 90 3.50 -1.45 -2.89
C ILE A 90 4.15 -2.83 -3.09
N PRO A 91 3.63 -3.88 -2.43
CA PRO A 91 4.14 -5.23 -2.59
C PRO A 91 3.60 -5.90 -3.85
N PHE A 92 4.37 -6.87 -4.35
CA PHE A 92 3.94 -7.84 -5.36
C PHE A 92 3.44 -7.21 -6.66
N CYS A 93 4.21 -6.28 -7.20
CA CYS A 93 3.93 -5.65 -8.49
C CYS A 93 4.60 -6.46 -9.61
N ARG A 94 3.81 -7.14 -10.44
CA ARG A 94 4.36 -8.08 -11.44
C ARG A 94 4.81 -7.40 -12.73
N SER A 95 4.28 -6.21 -13.01
CA SER A 95 4.61 -5.43 -14.21
C SER A 95 4.49 -3.94 -13.95
N THR A 96 5.15 -3.13 -14.78
CA THR A 96 5.02 -1.66 -14.74
C THR A 96 3.58 -1.20 -14.95
N LYS A 97 2.83 -1.87 -15.82
CA LYS A 97 1.39 -1.60 -16.04
C LYS A 97 0.52 -1.85 -14.80
N GLU A 98 0.94 -2.75 -13.90
CA GLU A 98 0.28 -2.88 -12.60
C GLU A 98 0.62 -1.71 -11.68
N ALA A 99 1.88 -1.27 -11.69
CA ALA A 99 2.31 -0.12 -10.90
C ALA A 99 1.52 1.14 -11.28
N ASP A 100 1.36 1.39 -12.59
CA ASP A 100 0.58 2.53 -13.10
C ASP A 100 -0.86 2.49 -12.60
N ARG A 101 -1.52 1.32 -12.64
CA ARG A 101 -2.89 1.15 -12.14
C ARG A 101 -3.00 1.35 -10.63
N VAL A 102 -2.01 0.90 -9.86
CA VAL A 102 -1.98 1.14 -8.42
C VAL A 102 -1.79 2.63 -8.13
N LEU A 103 -0.90 3.29 -8.87
CA LEU A 103 -0.67 4.74 -8.79
C LEU A 103 -1.95 5.54 -9.06
N GLU A 104 -2.68 5.19 -10.12
CA GLU A 104 -3.99 5.77 -10.42
C GLU A 104 -4.99 5.56 -9.28
N ALA A 105 -5.07 4.33 -8.74
CA ALA A 105 -5.95 4.02 -7.62
C ALA A 105 -5.58 4.81 -6.35
N MET A 106 -4.29 4.99 -6.07
CA MET A 106 -3.80 5.82 -4.96
C MET A 106 -4.13 7.30 -5.18
N ALA A 107 -3.89 7.82 -6.38
CA ALA A 107 -4.18 9.21 -6.74
C ALA A 107 -5.68 9.52 -6.64
N ALA A 108 -6.55 8.60 -7.06
CA ALA A 108 -7.99 8.69 -6.91
C ALA A 108 -8.43 8.76 -5.43
N ASN A 109 -7.63 8.21 -4.52
CA ASN A 109 -7.84 8.29 -3.07
C ASN A 109 -7.12 9.47 -2.40
N GLY A 110 -6.46 10.34 -3.18
CA GLY A 110 -5.74 11.52 -2.71
C GLY A 110 -4.33 11.22 -2.19
N LEU A 111 -3.76 10.04 -2.46
CA LEU A 111 -2.35 9.74 -2.25
C LEU A 111 -1.61 9.89 -3.58
N LYS A 112 -1.10 11.10 -3.83
CA LYS A 112 -0.28 11.38 -5.01
C LYS A 112 1.20 11.31 -4.65
N ARG A 113 2.04 11.01 -5.63
CA ARG A 113 3.49 11.22 -5.53
C ARG A 113 3.73 12.73 -5.39
N SER A 114 4.50 13.14 -4.40
CA SER A 114 5.01 14.51 -4.27
C SER A 114 6.50 14.52 -4.57
N ASP A 115 7.01 15.68 -4.98
CA ASP A 115 8.45 15.91 -5.18
C ASP A 115 9.20 15.98 -3.84
N ASP A 116 8.49 16.32 -2.76
CA ASP A 116 8.95 16.07 -1.39
C ASP A 116 8.94 14.57 -1.12
N ALA A 117 9.99 14.05 -0.48
CA ALA A 117 10.22 12.64 -0.12
C ALA A 117 9.08 11.96 0.70
N ASP A 118 8.00 12.68 0.99
CA ASP A 118 6.81 12.30 1.72
C ASP A 118 5.97 11.22 0.99
N ALA A 119 6.22 10.92 -0.28
CA ALA A 119 5.54 9.85 -1.01
C ALA A 119 6.49 9.06 -1.92
N ALA A 120 7.66 8.65 -1.40
CA ALA A 120 8.42 7.60 -2.07
C ALA A 120 7.50 6.35 -2.21
N LEU A 121 7.15 6.02 -3.45
CA LEU A 121 6.45 4.80 -3.79
C LEU A 121 7.50 3.78 -4.12
N LEU A 122 7.76 2.86 -3.19
CA LEU A 122 8.63 1.73 -3.49
C LEU A 122 7.80 0.64 -4.15
N VAL A 123 8.00 0.47 -5.47
CA VAL A 123 7.43 -0.65 -6.22
C VAL A 123 8.48 -1.75 -6.22
N ILE A 124 8.25 -2.81 -5.43
CA ILE A 124 9.15 -3.96 -5.42
C ILE A 124 8.72 -4.95 -6.52
N HIS A 125 9.63 -5.19 -7.45
CA HIS A 125 9.59 -6.29 -8.42
C HIS A 125 10.65 -7.31 -7.98
N ASP A 126 10.24 -8.56 -7.74
CA ASP A 126 11.06 -9.73 -7.37
C ASP A 126 12.25 -9.46 -6.42
N ASP A 127 12.01 -9.48 -5.10
CA ASP A 127 12.99 -9.54 -3.99
C ASP A 127 14.21 -8.59 -4.05
N HIS A 128 14.20 -7.62 -4.95
CA HIS A 128 15.23 -6.61 -5.10
C HIS A 128 14.60 -5.24 -4.83
N PHE A 129 15.09 -4.59 -3.77
CA PHE A 129 14.81 -3.18 -3.53
C PHE A 129 15.33 -2.39 -4.73
N HIS A 130 14.43 -1.95 -5.61
CA HIS A 130 14.72 -0.82 -6.47
C HIS A 130 14.17 0.42 -5.78
N GLU A 131 15.07 1.14 -5.12
CA GLU A 131 14.83 2.53 -4.79
C GLU A 131 14.68 3.27 -6.12
N THR A 132 13.44 3.42 -6.60
CA THR A 132 13.20 4.20 -7.80
C THR A 132 13.54 5.63 -7.44
N ALA A 133 14.67 6.11 -7.96
CA ALA A 133 15.15 7.48 -7.82
C ALA A 133 14.01 8.49 -8.07
N PRO A 134 14.09 9.69 -7.47
CA PRO A 134 13.22 10.79 -7.88
C PRO A 134 13.26 10.91 -9.41
N VAL A 135 12.09 11.02 -10.04
CA VAL A 135 12.01 11.26 -11.48
C VAL A 135 12.70 12.61 -11.68
N GLU A 136 13.82 12.63 -12.40
CA GLU A 136 14.41 13.88 -12.86
C GLU A 136 13.33 14.66 -13.61
N ALA A 137 13.07 15.88 -13.12
CA ALA A 137 12.17 16.81 -13.77
C ALA A 137 12.64 17.06 -15.20
N ALA A 138 11.80 16.71 -16.17
CA ALA A 138 11.93 17.08 -17.59
C ALA A 138 10.58 17.58 -18.10
#